data_AF-A0A2S4Y7E5-F1
#
_entry.id   AF-A0A2S4Y7E5-F1
#
_cell.length_a   1.000
_cell.length_b   1.000
_cell.length_c   1.000
_cell.angle_alpha   90.00
_cell.angle_beta   90.00
_cell.angle_gamma   90.00
#
_symmetry.space_group_name_H-M   'P 1'
#
loop_
_entity.id
_entity.type
_entity.pdbx_description
1 polymer ?
#
loop_
_entity_poly.entity_id
_entity_poly.type
_entity_poly.pdbx_seq_one_letter_code
_entity_poly.pdbx_strand_id
1 'polypeptide(L)' 'SAPPAADGRALLGSDLDERGLRFGLERSYRTLARLAQGGEERIDLVERANRYRPRTWV' A
#
# COMPACT_ATOMS: atom_id res chain seq x y z
N SER A 1 -23.34 4.14 -6.62
CA SER A 1 -23.44 3.04 -5.64
C SER A 1 -22.14 2.24 -5.65
N ALA A 2 -21.49 2.04 -4.51
CA ALA A 2 -20.30 1.18 -4.41
C ALA A 2 -20.71 -0.30 -4.48
N PRO A 3 -19.91 -1.19 -5.10
CA PRO A 3 -20.27 -2.60 -5.23
C PRO A 3 -20.20 -3.33 -3.87
N PRO A 4 -20.93 -4.45 -3.71
CA PRO A 4 -20.87 -5.26 -2.49
C PRO A 4 -19.44 -5.74 -2.27
N ALA A 5 -18.97 -5.62 -1.03
CA ALA A 5 -17.65 -6.06 -0.60
C ALA A 5 -17.39 -7.49 -1.11
N ALA A 6 -16.27 -7.68 -1.80
CA ALA A 6 -15.89 -8.96 -2.37
C ALA A 6 -15.63 -9.95 -1.24
N ASP A 7 -16.64 -10.75 -0.90
CA ASP A 7 -16.56 -11.90 -0.01
C ASP A 7 -15.31 -12.75 -0.33
N GLY A 8 -14.29 -12.69 0.53
CA GLY A 8 -13.17 -13.63 0.60
C GLY A 8 -12.06 -13.49 -0.45
N ARG A 9 -12.06 -12.48 -1.31
CA ARG A 9 -10.95 -12.28 -2.27
C ARG A 9 -9.85 -11.50 -1.55
N ALA A 10 -8.77 -12.16 -1.16
CA ALA A 10 -7.57 -11.50 -0.67
C ALA A 10 -6.52 -11.40 -1.79
N LEU A 11 -5.92 -10.22 -1.95
CA LEU A 11 -4.79 -9.98 -2.85
C LEU A 11 -3.53 -9.78 -2.01
N LEU A 12 -2.53 -10.65 -2.19
CA LEU A 12 -1.25 -10.58 -1.47
C LEU A 12 -1.42 -10.51 0.07
N GLY A 13 -2.46 -11.16 0.60
CA GLY A 13 -2.78 -11.17 2.04
C GLY A 13 -3.47 -9.91 2.55
N SER A 14 -4.01 -9.06 1.66
CA SER A 14 -4.89 -7.94 2.00
C SER A 14 -6.27 -8.14 1.40
N ASP A 15 -7.32 -7.72 2.10
CA ASP A 15 -8.69 -7.77 1.58
C ASP A 15 -8.81 -6.96 0.27
N LEU A 16 -9.59 -7.48 -0.69
CA LEU A 16 -9.86 -6.82 -1.97
C LEU A 16 -10.95 -5.75 -1.84
N ASP A 17 -10.82 -4.93 -0.82
CA ASP A 17 -11.56 -3.68 -0.64
C ASP A 17 -10.57 -2.49 -0.73
N GLU A 18 -11.08 -1.27 -0.92
CA GLU A 18 -10.23 -0.09 -1.08
C GLU A 18 -9.22 0.09 0.08
N ARG A 19 -9.66 -0.15 1.31
CA ARG A 19 -8.84 0.01 2.51
C ARG A 19 -7.79 -1.10 2.57
N GLY A 20 -8.19 -2.36 2.37
CA GLY A 20 -7.26 -3.49 2.30
C GLY A 20 -6.19 -3.30 1.22
N LEU A 21 -6.58 -2.90 0.02
CA LEU A 21 -5.67 -2.63 -1.09
C LEU A 21 -4.68 -1.49 -0.80
N ARG A 22 -5.12 -0.40 -0.16
CA ARG A 22 -4.22 0.70 0.25
C ARG A 22 -3.17 0.24 1.25
N PHE A 23 -3.56 -0.55 2.26
CA PHE A 23 -2.61 -1.11 3.22
C PHE A 23 -1.64 -2.11 2.57
N GLY A 24 -2.14 -2.96 1.67
CA GLY A 24 -1.32 -3.90 0.90
C GLY A 24 -0.27 -3.19 0.04
N LEU A 25 -0.67 -2.10 -0.63
CA LEU A 25 0.24 -1.27 -1.41
C LEU A 25 1.28 -0.56 -0.53
N GLU A 26 0.87 0.09 0.56
CA GLU A 26 1.80 0.72 1.50
C GLU A 26 2.86 -0.28 1.98
N ARG A 27 2.43 -1.45 2.45
CA ARG A 27 3.33 -2.51 2.93
C ARG A 27 4.30 -2.98 1.84
N SER A 28 3.80 -3.17 0.62
CA SER A 28 4.60 -3.62 -0.52
C SER A 28 5.67 -2.59 -0.87
N TYR A 29 5.30 -1.31 -0.98
CA TYR A 29 6.26 -0.23 -1.26
C TYR A 29 7.29 -0.05 -0.14
N ARG A 30 6.89 -0.18 1.13
CA ARG A 30 7.85 -0.17 2.26
C ARG A 30 8.83 -1.34 2.19
N THR A 31 8.37 -2.51 1.76
CA THR A 31 9.22 -3.69 1.58
C THR A 31 10.24 -3.44 0.48
N LEU A 32 9.79 -2.94 -0.68
CA LEU A 32 10.67 -2.57 -1.79
C LEU A 32 11.68 -1.50 -1.35
N ALA A 33 11.25 -0.46 -0.63
CA ALA A 33 12.13 0.61 -0.15
C ALA A 33 13.25 0.09 0.76
N ARG A 34 13.01 -0.98 1.53
CA ARG A 34 14.03 -1.61 2.38
C ARG A 34 15.05 -2.42 1.59
N LEU A 35 14.68 -2.86 0.37
CA LEU A 35 15.53 -3.64 -0.52
C LEU A 35 16.25 -2.78 -1.57
N ALA A 36 15.80 -1.54 -1.77
CA ALA A 36 16.41 -0.58 -2.68
C ALA A 36 17.89 -0.37 -2.37
N GLN A 37 18.72 -0.42 -3.40
CA GLN A 37 20.18 -0.30 -3.27
C GLN A 37 20.63 1.17 -3.24
N GLY A 38 19.81 2.09 -3.77
CA GLY A 38 20.10 3.51 -3.90
C GLY A 38 19.19 4.41 -3.05
N GLY A 39 19.71 5.58 -2.68
CA GLY A 39 18.98 6.58 -1.90
C GLY A 39 17.75 7.13 -2.64
N GLU A 40 17.90 7.48 -3.92
CA GLU A 40 16.80 8.00 -4.75
C GLU A 40 15.69 6.97 -4.96
N GLU A 41 16.06 5.72 -5.26
CA GLU A 41 15.08 4.63 -5.42
C GLU A 41 14.32 4.38 -4.12
N ARG A 42 15.02 4.38 -2.97
CA ARG A 42 14.37 4.29 -1.66
C ARG A 42 13.41 5.46 -1.44
N ILE A 43 13.80 6.69 -1.79
CA ILE A 43 12.97 7.88 -1.62
C ILE A 43 11.68 7.76 -2.45
N ASP A 44 11.77 7.40 -3.73
CA ASP A 44 10.61 7.25 -4.60
C ASP A 44 9.62 6.19 -4.09
N LEU A 45 10.13 5.07 -3.60
CA LEU A 45 9.33 4.00 -3.00
C LEU A 45 8.66 4.43 -1.68
N VAL A 46 9.35 5.20 -0.85
CA VAL A 46 8.78 5.76 0.39
C VAL A 46 7.69 6.79 0.07
N GLU A 47 7.90 7.67 -0.90
CA GLU A 47 6.89 8.64 -1.35
C GLU A 47 5.64 7.94 -1.89
N ARG A 48 5.83 6.89 -2.69
CA ARG A 48 4.73 6.01 -3.13
C ARG A 48 4.00 5.38 -1.96
N ALA A 49 4.70 4.84 -0.96
CA ALA A 49 4.06 4.29 0.24
C ALA A 49 3.26 5.35 1.01
N ASN A 50 3.81 6.56 1.17
CA ASN A 50 3.19 7.66 1.88
C ASN A 50 1.94 8.19 1.17
N ARG A 51 1.89 8.13 -0.17
CA ARG A 51 0.68 8.47 -0.94
C ARG A 51 -0.52 7.60 -0.58
N TYR A 52 -0.29 6.35 -0.18
CA TYR A 52 -1.36 5.42 0.22
C TYR A 52 -1.71 5.49 1.71
N ARG A 53 -0.93 6.21 2.52
CA ARG A 53 -1.32 6.49 3.91
C ARG A 53 -2.52 7.44 3.96
N PRO A 54 -3.51 7.18 4.84
CA PRO A 54 -4.55 8.15 5.13
C PRO A 54 -3.95 9.40 5.79
N ARG A 55 -4.32 10.59 5.29
CA ARG A 55 -3.72 11.91 5.59
C ARG A 55 -3.98 12.44 7.01
N THR A 56 -4.54 11.65 7.93
CA THR A 56 -5.10 12.15 9.20
C THR A 56 -4.33 11.75 10.47
N TRP A 57 -3.11 11.23 10.35
CA TRP A 57 -2.31 10.72 11.48
C TRP A 57 -0.98 11.48 11.51
N VAL A 58 -1.02 12.69 12.09
CA VAL A 58 0.15 13.47 12.54
C VAL A 58 0.32 13.22 14.03
#